data_AF-A0AAQ3JZ73-F1
#
_entry.id   AF-A0AAQ3JZ73-F1
#
_cell.length_a   1.000
_cell.length_b   1.000
_cell.length_c   1.000
_cell.angle_alpha   90.00
_cell.angle_beta   90.00
_cell.angle_gamma   90.00
#
_symmetry.space_group_name_H-M   'P 1'
#
loop_
_entity.id
_entity.type
_entity.pdbx_description
1 polymer ?
#
loop_
_entity_poly.entity_id
_entity_poly.type
_entity_poly.pdbx_seq_one_letter_code
_entity_poly.pdbx_strand_id
1 'polypeptide(L)'
;MNFVLLLVFLVTRDGIQQRKNCWQDGVLGTNCPIPPGWNWTYQFQVKDQIGSFFYFPSLGLQRAAGGYGGITVNNREVIAVPFGKPDGDITLFIGDWYTKNHTDLRKALDAGKDLGMPDGVLMNGKGPYRYNTTLVPDGIDYETINVEPGKTYRFRVHNVGTSTSLNFRIQNHNLLLVETEGTYTVQQNYTNLDIHVGQSYSFLVTMDQNASSDYYIVASARFVNESLWTRVTGVAVLHYSNSKSKASGPLPYPPNDFYDKTFSMNQARSIRMNVSAGAARPNPQGSFKYGSINVTEVYLLRNAPPLTINGKRRTTLNGISYSPPDTPLRLADKYDLKGVYTLDFPTKPLDTPHRLGASVINGTYKGFMEIIFQNNDTTVQTYHMDGYAFFVVGMDYGEWTEESRGTYNKWDGISRCTTQVFPGAWTAVLVSLDNVGFWNVRAENLDTWYLGQESYVRVVNPEDDSNKTELLMPNNVLYCGRLKNLQKDNQVPHGSQSSSSFVTYVGGMLLTAMLILVSSAIFP
;
A
#
# COMPACT_ATOMS: atom_id res chain seq x y z
N MET A 1 -1.08 -0.80 -17.55
CA MET A 1 -0.97 0.67 -17.34
C MET A 1 0.35 1.14 -17.93
N ASN A 2 0.37 2.24 -18.66
CA ASN A 2 1.58 2.87 -19.20
C ASN A 2 1.80 4.22 -18.49
N PHE A 3 3.03 4.50 -18.05
CA PHE A 3 3.41 5.76 -17.42
C PHE A 3 4.58 6.38 -18.21
N VAL A 4 4.56 7.70 -18.42
CA VAL A 4 5.72 8.48 -18.90
C VAL A 4 6.34 9.16 -17.69
N LEU A 5 7.60 8.89 -17.41
CA LEU A 5 8.20 9.17 -16.11
C LEU A 5 9.25 10.28 -16.20
N LEU A 6 9.10 11.33 -15.40
CA LEU A 6 10.05 12.45 -15.32
C LEU A 6 11.14 12.24 -14.26
N LEU A 7 11.01 11.17 -13.47
CA LEU A 7 11.89 10.78 -12.37
C LEU A 7 11.91 9.25 -12.26
N VAL A 8 12.91 8.71 -11.57
CA VAL A 8 13.03 7.26 -11.33
C VAL A 8 11.80 6.76 -10.56
N PHE A 9 11.17 5.68 -11.03
CA PHE A 9 9.84 5.28 -10.56
C PHE A 9 9.66 3.77 -10.47
N LEU A 10 8.84 3.34 -9.52
CA LEU A 10 8.24 2.00 -9.45
C LEU A 10 6.82 2.15 -8.91
N VAL A 11 5.93 1.22 -9.27
CA VAL A 11 4.57 1.17 -8.75
C VAL A 11 4.27 -0.23 -8.23
N THR A 12 3.86 -0.30 -6.97
CA THR A 12 3.30 -1.53 -6.39
C THR A 12 1.77 -1.49 -6.38
N ARG A 13 1.14 -2.66 -6.33
CA ARG A 13 -0.32 -2.84 -6.23
C ARG A 13 -0.64 -3.50 -4.90
N ASP A 14 -0.95 -2.67 -3.92
CA ASP A 14 -1.27 -3.09 -2.57
C ASP A 14 -2.40 -4.13 -2.57
N GLY A 15 -2.08 -5.35 -2.14
CA GLY A 15 -3.04 -6.46 -2.01
C GLY A 15 -3.32 -7.25 -3.29
N ILE A 16 -2.79 -6.86 -4.45
CA ILE A 16 -2.83 -7.73 -5.64
C ILE A 16 -1.77 -8.82 -5.49
N GLN A 17 -2.19 -10.08 -5.49
CA GLN A 17 -1.35 -11.23 -5.16
C GLN A 17 -0.32 -11.58 -6.24
N GLN A 18 -0.38 -10.96 -7.43
CA GLN A 18 0.59 -11.18 -8.50
C GLN A 18 0.90 -12.68 -8.74
N ARG A 19 -0.14 -13.52 -8.78
CA ARG A 19 0.01 -14.98 -8.74
C ARG A 19 1.02 -15.48 -9.79
N LYS A 20 2.06 -16.17 -9.29
CA LYS A 20 3.21 -16.70 -10.04
C LYS A 20 4.13 -15.64 -10.66
N ASN A 21 4.02 -14.37 -10.28
CA ASN A 21 4.62 -13.28 -11.05
C ASN A 21 5.18 -12.14 -10.18
N CYS A 22 6.14 -12.47 -9.32
CA CYS A 22 6.83 -11.46 -8.49
C CYS A 22 7.58 -10.41 -9.35
N TRP A 23 7.85 -10.68 -10.62
CA TRP A 23 8.43 -9.71 -11.57
C TRP A 23 7.57 -8.48 -11.83
N GLN A 24 6.30 -8.49 -11.43
CA GLN A 24 5.34 -7.40 -11.64
C GLN A 24 4.91 -6.73 -10.34
N ASP A 25 5.57 -7.09 -9.24
CA ASP A 25 5.26 -6.60 -7.90
C ASP A 25 5.58 -5.11 -7.76
N GLY A 26 6.73 -4.67 -8.27
CA GLY A 26 7.05 -3.25 -8.40
C GLY A 26 7.59 -2.62 -7.11
N VAL A 27 8.44 -3.35 -6.40
CA VAL A 27 9.23 -2.87 -5.25
C VAL A 27 10.72 -3.09 -5.49
N LEU A 28 11.60 -2.44 -4.71
CA LEU A 28 13.06 -2.49 -4.91
C LEU A 28 13.64 -3.91 -4.79
N GLY A 29 13.01 -4.80 -4.01
CA GLY A 29 13.48 -6.18 -3.89
C GLY A 29 13.21 -7.05 -5.12
N THR A 30 12.23 -6.71 -5.95
CA THR A 30 11.80 -7.51 -7.11
C THR A 30 12.16 -6.86 -8.44
N ASN A 31 12.18 -5.52 -8.51
CA ASN A 31 12.34 -4.77 -9.75
C ASN A 31 13.44 -3.70 -9.65
N CYS A 32 14.18 -3.54 -10.75
CA CYS A 32 15.00 -2.36 -10.95
C CYS A 32 14.08 -1.15 -11.22
N PRO A 33 14.37 0.02 -10.62
CA PRO A 33 13.60 1.23 -10.89
C PRO A 33 13.57 1.62 -12.37
N ILE A 34 12.42 2.10 -12.82
CA ILE A 34 12.24 2.58 -14.20
C ILE A 34 12.91 3.95 -14.32
N PRO A 35 13.90 4.13 -15.23
CA PRO A 35 14.58 5.42 -15.37
C PRO A 35 13.68 6.52 -15.96
N PRO A 36 14.03 7.80 -15.79
CA PRO A 36 13.33 8.90 -16.42
C PRO A 36 13.32 8.77 -17.95
N GLY A 37 12.18 9.06 -18.58
CA GLY A 37 11.96 8.94 -20.02
C GLY A 37 11.67 7.51 -20.50
N TRP A 38 11.83 6.50 -19.65
CA TRP A 38 11.56 5.10 -20.00
C TRP A 38 10.09 4.75 -19.81
N ASN A 39 9.65 3.72 -20.54
CA ASN A 39 8.35 3.10 -20.35
C ASN A 39 8.53 1.68 -19.81
N TRP A 40 7.52 1.22 -19.06
CA TRP A 40 7.42 -0.15 -18.63
C TRP A 40 5.96 -0.56 -18.59
N THR A 41 5.66 -1.73 -19.16
CA THR A 41 4.32 -2.30 -19.11
C THR A 41 4.29 -3.39 -18.06
N TYR A 42 3.48 -3.16 -17.03
CA TYR A 42 3.17 -4.21 -16.06
C TYR A 42 2.07 -5.14 -16.58
N GLN A 43 2.34 -6.45 -16.60
CA GLN A 43 1.43 -7.46 -17.13
C GLN A 43 1.13 -8.54 -16.08
N PHE A 44 -0.07 -8.51 -15.52
CA PHE A 44 -0.49 -9.45 -14.48
C PHE A 44 -1.97 -9.83 -14.62
N GLN A 45 -2.38 -10.84 -13.87
CA GLN A 45 -3.76 -11.32 -13.83
C GLN A 45 -4.32 -11.24 -12.40
N VAL A 46 -5.63 -11.02 -12.29
CA VAL A 46 -6.38 -10.97 -11.02
C VAL A 46 -7.43 -12.07 -10.93
N LYS A 47 -7.25 -13.16 -11.70
CA LYS A 47 -8.28 -14.14 -12.09
C LYS A 47 -9.13 -14.69 -10.93
N ASP A 48 -8.54 -14.85 -9.75
CA ASP A 48 -9.18 -15.45 -8.57
C ASP A 48 -9.35 -14.46 -7.40
N GLN A 49 -8.91 -13.21 -7.57
CA GLN A 49 -9.12 -12.15 -6.60
C GLN A 49 -10.40 -11.38 -6.90
N ILE A 50 -10.95 -10.77 -5.86
CA ILE A 50 -11.92 -9.68 -5.94
C ILE A 50 -11.55 -8.66 -4.87
N GLY A 51 -12.26 -7.55 -4.82
CA GLY A 51 -12.20 -6.63 -3.71
C GLY A 51 -11.83 -5.23 -4.13
N SER A 52 -11.40 -4.48 -3.12
CA SER A 52 -11.00 -3.10 -3.23
C SER A 52 -9.53 -3.00 -2.86
N PHE A 53 -8.70 -2.61 -3.81
CA PHE A 53 -7.25 -2.48 -3.68
C PHE A 53 -6.83 -1.11 -4.21
N PHE A 54 -5.54 -0.79 -4.12
CA PHE A 54 -4.98 0.43 -4.68
C PHE A 54 -3.54 0.20 -5.14
N TYR A 55 -3.00 1.14 -5.90
CA TYR A 55 -1.59 1.16 -6.27
C TYR A 55 -0.96 2.46 -5.83
N PHE A 56 0.35 2.47 -5.64
CA PHE A 56 1.11 3.66 -5.30
C PHE A 56 2.59 3.55 -5.70
N PRO A 57 3.32 4.68 -5.76
CA PRO A 57 4.75 4.69 -6.03
C PRO A 57 5.54 4.16 -4.83
N SER A 58 6.33 3.12 -5.03
CA SER A 58 7.01 2.40 -3.95
C SER A 58 8.43 2.91 -3.62
N LEU A 59 8.91 3.95 -4.32
CA LEU A 59 10.27 4.45 -4.14
C LEU A 59 10.34 5.59 -3.13
N GLY A 60 11.13 5.41 -2.08
CA GLY A 60 11.36 6.43 -1.05
C GLY A 60 10.05 6.93 -0.47
N LEU A 61 9.82 8.26 -0.52
CA LEU A 61 8.57 8.87 -0.07
C LEU A 61 7.65 9.29 -1.23
N GLN A 62 7.81 8.74 -2.43
CA GLN A 62 7.00 9.13 -3.59
C GLN A 62 5.49 8.89 -3.38
N ARG A 63 5.09 7.91 -2.55
CA ARG A 63 3.69 7.76 -2.12
C ARG A 63 3.11 9.02 -1.49
N ALA A 64 3.89 9.71 -0.65
CA ALA A 64 3.48 10.98 -0.03
C ALA A 64 3.31 12.13 -1.03
N ALA A 65 3.75 11.97 -2.29
CA ALA A 65 3.51 12.94 -3.36
C ALA A 65 2.13 12.78 -4.04
N GLY A 66 1.30 11.81 -3.62
CA GLY A 66 -0.09 11.68 -4.07
C GLY A 66 -0.31 10.78 -5.30
N GLY A 67 0.69 10.00 -5.72
CA GLY A 67 0.65 9.18 -6.94
C GLY A 67 -0.16 7.88 -6.86
N TYR A 68 -1.23 7.82 -6.07
CA TYR A 68 -2.02 6.61 -5.82
C TYR A 68 -3.31 6.54 -6.64
N GLY A 69 -3.89 5.34 -6.77
CA GLY A 69 -5.18 5.15 -7.42
C GLY A 69 -5.80 3.78 -7.14
N GLY A 70 -7.11 3.67 -7.37
CA GLY A 70 -7.89 2.48 -7.02
C GLY A 70 -7.74 1.34 -8.01
N ILE A 71 -7.75 0.12 -7.49
CA ILE A 71 -7.91 -1.12 -8.27
C ILE A 71 -9.11 -1.85 -7.69
N THR A 72 -10.22 -1.80 -8.42
CA THR A 72 -11.40 -2.59 -8.07
C THR A 72 -11.44 -3.85 -8.90
N VAL A 73 -11.43 -5.00 -8.22
CA VAL A 73 -11.59 -6.31 -8.88
C VAL A 73 -12.99 -6.81 -8.58
N ASN A 74 -13.87 -6.72 -9.58
CA ASN A 74 -15.27 -7.10 -9.44
C ASN A 74 -15.49 -8.60 -9.61
N ASN A 75 -16.60 -9.09 -9.08
CA ASN A 75 -17.10 -10.41 -9.47
C ASN A 75 -17.29 -10.47 -10.99
N ARG A 76 -17.16 -11.67 -11.55
CA ARG A 76 -17.75 -11.95 -12.87
C ARG A 76 -19.25 -11.70 -12.79
N GLU A 77 -19.84 -11.15 -13.85
CA GLU A 77 -21.26 -10.76 -13.88
C GLU A 77 -22.21 -11.92 -13.51
N VAL A 78 -21.83 -13.15 -13.84
CA VAL A 78 -22.59 -14.37 -13.53
C VAL A 78 -22.54 -14.79 -12.05
N ILE A 79 -21.69 -14.16 -11.24
CA ILE A 79 -21.49 -14.48 -9.81
C ILE A 79 -22.05 -13.34 -8.96
N ALA A 80 -23.17 -13.60 -8.30
CA ALA A 80 -23.78 -12.65 -7.37
C ALA A 80 -22.83 -12.31 -6.20
N VAL A 81 -22.87 -11.05 -5.78
CA VAL A 81 -22.28 -10.60 -4.50
C VAL A 81 -23.13 -11.13 -3.33
N PRO A 82 -22.56 -11.37 -2.14
CA PRO A 82 -23.29 -11.90 -0.98
C PRO A 82 -24.10 -10.83 -0.22
N PHE A 83 -24.55 -9.78 -0.92
CA PHE A 83 -25.33 -8.66 -0.41
C PHE A 83 -26.19 -8.08 -1.54
N GLY A 84 -27.17 -7.23 -1.21
CA GLY A 84 -28.00 -6.57 -2.21
C GLY A 84 -27.17 -5.72 -3.18
N LYS A 85 -27.53 -5.72 -4.48
CA LYS A 85 -26.83 -4.91 -5.47
C LYS A 85 -26.96 -3.42 -5.10
N PRO A 86 -25.85 -2.69 -4.87
CA PRO A 86 -25.92 -1.27 -4.56
C PRO A 86 -26.35 -0.46 -5.80
N ASP A 87 -26.96 0.69 -5.57
CA ASP A 87 -27.35 1.66 -6.60
C ASP A 87 -26.13 2.37 -7.21
N GLY A 88 -25.02 2.45 -6.48
CA GLY A 88 -23.76 3.01 -6.95
C GLY A 88 -22.54 2.46 -6.19
N ASP A 89 -21.37 2.59 -6.79
CA ASP A 89 -20.09 2.15 -6.24
C ASP A 89 -19.12 3.34 -6.25
N ILE A 90 -18.67 3.74 -5.06
CA ILE A 90 -17.93 4.98 -4.80
C ILE A 90 -16.58 4.61 -4.21
N THR A 91 -15.50 5.02 -4.88
CA THR A 91 -14.14 4.88 -4.34
C THR A 91 -13.75 6.16 -3.59
N LEU A 92 -13.27 6.00 -2.37
CA LEU A 92 -12.87 7.10 -1.49
C LEU A 92 -11.47 6.84 -0.91
N PHE A 93 -10.52 7.69 -1.27
CA PHE A 93 -9.20 7.71 -0.67
C PHE A 93 -9.19 8.67 0.51
N ILE A 94 -8.77 8.18 1.67
CA ILE A 94 -8.47 9.00 2.84
C ILE A 94 -6.98 8.90 3.15
N GLY A 95 -6.38 9.99 3.62
CA GLY A 95 -4.96 9.97 3.97
C GLY A 95 -4.49 11.30 4.54
N ASP A 96 -3.54 11.24 5.45
CA ASP A 96 -2.79 12.42 5.89
C ASP A 96 -1.94 13.01 4.76
N TRP A 97 -1.71 14.31 4.83
CA TRP A 97 -1.00 15.07 3.82
C TRP A 97 -0.03 16.06 4.44
N TYR A 98 1.16 16.12 3.84
CA TYR A 98 2.14 17.15 4.11
C TYR A 98 2.22 18.08 2.91
N THR A 99 2.17 19.39 3.15
CA THR A 99 2.39 20.43 2.15
C THR A 99 3.84 20.48 1.66
N LYS A 100 4.78 19.94 2.46
CA LYS A 100 6.18 19.79 2.09
C LYS A 100 6.35 18.73 0.99
N ASN A 101 7.30 18.98 0.10
CA ASN A 101 7.66 18.04 -0.95
C ASN A 101 8.22 16.73 -0.34
N HIS A 102 7.86 15.58 -0.91
CA HIS A 102 8.38 14.28 -0.51
C HIS A 102 9.92 14.21 -0.41
N THR A 103 10.66 14.98 -1.22
CA THR A 103 12.13 15.05 -1.10
C THR A 103 12.60 15.74 0.17
N ASP A 104 11.84 16.70 0.68
CA ASP A 104 12.17 17.42 1.91
C ASP A 104 11.74 16.64 3.15
N LEU A 105 10.61 15.93 3.07
CA LEU A 105 10.25 14.91 4.06
C LEU A 105 11.36 13.86 4.17
N ARG A 106 11.88 13.39 3.03
CA ARG A 106 12.98 12.42 2.99
C ARG A 106 14.25 12.98 3.66
N LYS A 107 14.63 14.21 3.32
CA LYS A 107 15.78 14.88 3.96
C LYS A 107 15.59 15.02 5.47
N ALA A 108 14.37 15.24 5.95
CA ALA A 108 14.09 15.32 7.38
C ALA A 108 14.36 13.97 8.07
N LEU A 109 13.86 12.87 7.51
CA LEU A 109 14.12 11.51 8.01
C LEU A 109 15.62 11.16 7.94
N ASP A 110 16.30 11.50 6.84
CA ASP A 110 17.75 11.28 6.68
C ASP A 110 18.58 12.05 7.71
N ALA A 111 18.09 13.21 8.15
CA ALA A 111 18.67 14.02 9.22
C ALA A 111 18.24 13.56 10.64
N GLY A 112 17.49 12.45 10.75
CA GLY A 112 17.04 11.87 12.01
C GLY A 112 15.81 12.53 12.64
N LYS A 113 15.14 13.46 11.92
CA LYS A 113 13.96 14.19 12.42
C LYS A 113 12.68 13.41 12.16
N ASP A 114 11.74 13.47 13.09
CA ASP A 114 10.36 13.02 12.86
C ASP A 114 9.66 13.95 11.87
N LEU A 115 8.76 13.39 11.04
CA LEU A 115 7.90 14.20 10.18
C LEU A 115 6.84 14.96 10.99
N GLY A 116 6.45 14.41 12.14
CA GLY A 116 5.49 15.03 13.06
C GLY A 116 4.07 15.02 12.50
N MET A 117 3.23 15.91 13.04
CA MET A 117 1.85 16.04 12.62
C MET A 117 1.76 16.51 11.15
N PRO A 118 0.89 15.90 10.31
CA PRO A 118 0.63 16.35 8.94
C PRO A 118 -0.07 17.70 8.92
N ASP A 119 -0.18 18.31 7.73
CA ASP A 119 -0.86 19.59 7.55
C ASP A 119 -2.38 19.44 7.39
N GLY A 120 -2.87 18.24 7.07
CA GLY A 120 -4.29 17.94 6.94
C GLY A 120 -4.54 16.48 6.59
N VAL A 121 -5.81 16.08 6.61
CA VAL A 121 -6.30 14.82 6.04
C VAL A 121 -7.10 15.15 4.79
N LEU A 122 -6.80 14.46 3.71
CA LEU A 122 -7.47 14.62 2.42
C LEU A 122 -8.52 13.54 2.20
N MET A 123 -9.53 13.88 1.39
CA MET A 123 -10.48 12.94 0.81
C MET A 123 -10.44 13.07 -0.71
N ASN A 124 -10.12 11.99 -1.42
CA ASN A 124 -9.90 11.99 -2.88
C ASN A 124 -8.94 13.11 -3.36
N GLY A 125 -7.89 13.38 -2.58
CA GLY A 125 -6.89 14.41 -2.89
C GLY A 125 -7.31 15.85 -2.59
N LYS A 126 -8.50 16.06 -2.02
CA LYS A 126 -9.03 17.38 -1.66
C LYS A 126 -9.00 17.62 -0.15
N GLY A 127 -8.88 18.88 0.24
CA GLY A 127 -8.84 19.29 1.64
C GLY A 127 -10.21 19.26 2.32
N PRO A 128 -10.28 19.68 3.59
CA PRO A 128 -11.52 19.64 4.33
C PRO A 128 -12.51 20.72 3.89
N TYR A 129 -13.79 20.38 3.84
CA TYR A 129 -14.90 21.32 3.80
C TYR A 129 -14.80 22.28 4.98
N ARG A 130 -15.19 23.55 4.78
CA ARG A 130 -15.08 24.60 5.79
C ARG A 130 -16.19 24.50 6.86
N TYR A 131 -16.18 23.42 7.64
CA TYR A 131 -17.12 23.17 8.74
C TYR A 131 -16.90 24.09 9.95
N ASN A 132 -15.72 24.69 10.07
CA ASN A 132 -15.36 25.63 11.13
C ASN A 132 -14.44 26.72 10.55
N THR A 133 -14.87 27.98 10.61
CA THR A 133 -14.16 29.12 10.00
C THR A 133 -12.83 29.47 10.67
N THR A 134 -12.61 28.98 11.89
CA THR A 134 -11.37 29.19 12.67
C THR A 134 -10.35 28.09 12.40
N LEU A 135 -10.80 26.87 12.10
CA LEU A 135 -9.92 25.72 11.85
C LEU A 135 -9.58 25.55 10.37
N VAL A 136 -10.55 25.83 9.49
CA VAL A 136 -10.42 25.61 8.05
C VAL A 136 -10.43 26.97 7.33
N PRO A 137 -9.31 27.35 6.67
CA PRO A 137 -9.25 28.54 5.83
C PRO A 137 -10.28 28.54 4.71
N ASP A 138 -10.57 29.72 4.17
CA ASP A 138 -11.41 29.83 2.98
C ASP A 138 -10.65 29.40 1.71
N GLY A 139 -11.38 28.98 0.67
CA GLY A 139 -10.81 28.66 -0.64
C GLY A 139 -10.12 27.29 -0.78
N ILE A 140 -10.25 26.40 0.21
CA ILE A 140 -9.82 25.00 0.10
C ILE A 140 -10.86 24.21 -0.71
N ASP A 141 -10.42 23.56 -1.80
CA ASP A 141 -11.27 22.61 -2.53
C ASP A 141 -11.53 21.36 -1.66
N TYR A 142 -12.76 20.85 -1.71
CA TYR A 142 -13.23 19.77 -0.85
C TYR A 142 -14.06 18.76 -1.64
N GLU A 143 -14.11 17.53 -1.14
CA GLU A 143 -14.86 16.48 -1.82
C GLU A 143 -16.36 16.59 -1.54
N THR A 144 -17.16 16.41 -2.60
CA THR A 144 -18.61 16.30 -2.51
C THR A 144 -19.04 15.01 -3.20
N ILE A 145 -19.72 14.15 -2.47
CA ILE A 145 -20.25 12.88 -2.95
C ILE A 145 -21.74 13.03 -3.14
N ASN A 146 -22.18 13.02 -4.40
CA ASN A 146 -23.59 13.18 -4.75
C ASN A 146 -24.33 11.84 -4.65
N VAL A 147 -25.46 11.84 -3.95
CA VAL A 147 -26.27 10.66 -3.69
C VAL A 147 -27.76 10.96 -3.82
N GLU A 148 -28.53 9.91 -4.05
CA GLU A 148 -29.99 9.97 -4.13
C GLU A 148 -30.63 9.47 -2.82
N PRO A 149 -31.66 10.15 -2.29
CA PRO A 149 -32.39 9.70 -1.11
C PRO A 149 -32.97 8.28 -1.28
N GLY A 150 -32.91 7.48 -0.23
CA GLY A 150 -33.45 6.10 -0.18
C GLY A 150 -32.62 5.05 -0.92
N LYS A 151 -31.56 5.45 -1.63
CA LYS A 151 -30.65 4.53 -2.33
C LYS A 151 -29.56 3.99 -1.41
N THR A 152 -28.95 2.86 -1.78
CA THR A 152 -27.82 2.28 -1.06
C THR A 152 -26.57 2.28 -1.94
N TYR A 153 -25.51 2.93 -1.46
CA TYR A 153 -24.23 3.01 -2.17
C TYR A 153 -23.18 2.14 -1.50
N ARG A 154 -22.29 1.54 -2.30
CA ARG A 154 -21.07 0.90 -1.79
C ARG A 154 -19.96 1.92 -1.74
N PHE A 155 -19.44 2.20 -0.55
CA PHE A 155 -18.25 3.03 -0.34
C PHE A 155 -17.02 2.15 -0.14
N ARG A 156 -16.05 2.25 -1.03
CA ARG A 156 -14.73 1.58 -0.95
C ARG A 156 -13.73 2.58 -0.42
N VAL A 157 -13.43 2.48 0.87
CA VAL A 157 -12.59 3.44 1.59
C VAL A 157 -11.19 2.86 1.75
N HIS A 158 -10.18 3.58 1.27
CA HIS A 158 -8.78 3.22 1.30
C HIS A 158 -7.98 4.23 2.12
N ASN A 159 -7.20 3.78 3.10
CA ASN A 159 -6.24 4.67 3.77
C ASN A 159 -4.88 4.59 3.06
N VAL A 160 -4.60 5.62 2.26
CA VAL A 160 -3.39 5.77 1.42
C VAL A 160 -2.38 6.74 2.03
N GLY A 161 -2.54 7.05 3.31
CA GLY A 161 -1.71 7.98 4.04
C GLY A 161 -0.23 7.58 4.17
N THR A 162 0.53 8.46 4.78
CA THR A 162 1.93 8.28 5.18
C THR A 162 2.00 7.47 6.47
N SER A 163 1.30 7.88 7.55
CA SER A 163 1.46 7.24 8.87
C SER A 163 0.19 7.23 9.74
N THR A 164 -0.80 8.08 9.43
CA THR A 164 -1.93 8.31 10.34
C THR A 164 -3.02 7.23 10.22
N SER A 165 -3.40 6.63 11.35
CA SER A 165 -4.64 5.85 11.46
C SER A 165 -5.85 6.79 11.52
N LEU A 166 -6.88 6.52 10.71
CA LEU A 166 -8.02 7.42 10.55
C LEU A 166 -9.32 6.73 10.97
N ASN A 167 -10.12 7.40 11.79
CA ASN A 167 -11.48 6.99 12.07
C ASN A 167 -12.42 7.60 11.01
N PHE A 168 -13.05 6.74 10.22
CA PHE A 168 -13.99 7.09 9.18
C PHE A 168 -15.44 6.96 9.66
N ARG A 169 -16.27 7.97 9.35
CA ARG A 169 -17.70 7.99 9.70
C ARG A 169 -18.47 8.98 8.85
N ILE A 170 -19.77 8.76 8.74
CA ILE A 170 -20.69 9.63 8.03
C ILE A 170 -21.77 10.09 9.01
N GLN A 171 -21.99 11.40 9.10
CA GLN A 171 -22.95 11.99 10.03
C GLN A 171 -24.33 11.36 9.85
N ASN A 172 -24.87 10.79 10.92
CA ASN A 172 -26.17 10.13 10.99
C ASN A 172 -26.37 8.90 10.08
N HIS A 173 -25.31 8.34 9.49
CA HIS A 173 -25.43 7.14 8.66
C HIS A 173 -24.66 5.97 9.27
N ASN A 174 -25.25 4.77 9.20
CA ASN A 174 -24.57 3.54 9.55
C ASN A 174 -23.76 3.02 8.35
N LEU A 175 -22.65 2.35 8.67
CA LEU A 175 -21.73 1.71 7.75
C LEU A 175 -21.91 0.18 7.89
N LEU A 176 -22.58 -0.45 6.94
CA LEU A 176 -22.69 -1.91 6.90
C LEU A 176 -21.43 -2.49 6.24
N LEU A 177 -20.51 -3.03 7.03
CA LEU A 177 -19.25 -3.60 6.52
C LEU A 177 -19.53 -4.88 5.72
N VAL A 178 -19.12 -4.91 4.45
CA VAL A 178 -19.37 -6.04 3.55
C VAL A 178 -18.11 -6.67 2.93
N GLU A 179 -16.99 -5.95 2.88
CA GLU A 179 -15.73 -6.48 2.34
C GLU A 179 -14.51 -5.75 2.93
N THR A 180 -13.39 -6.46 3.06
CA THR A 180 -12.07 -5.87 3.32
C THR A 180 -11.00 -6.64 2.54
N GLU A 181 -10.16 -5.92 1.80
CA GLU A 181 -8.98 -6.44 1.08
C GLU A 181 -9.23 -7.75 0.30
N GLY A 182 -10.39 -7.83 -0.35
CA GLY A 182 -10.81 -8.96 -1.17
C GLY A 182 -11.57 -10.08 -0.49
N THR A 183 -11.90 -9.91 0.79
CA THR A 183 -12.69 -10.88 1.56
C THR A 183 -14.03 -10.30 1.99
N TYR A 184 -15.11 -11.00 1.65
CA TYR A 184 -16.44 -10.68 2.16
C TYR A 184 -16.53 -10.98 3.66
N THR A 185 -17.08 -10.04 4.40
CA THR A 185 -17.18 -10.10 5.86
C THR A 185 -18.53 -10.65 6.31
N VAL A 186 -18.59 -11.16 7.53
CA VAL A 186 -19.86 -11.28 8.26
C VAL A 186 -20.38 -9.87 8.47
N GLN A 187 -21.51 -9.56 7.84
CA GLN A 187 -22.01 -8.20 7.74
C GLN A 187 -22.38 -7.65 9.11
N GLN A 188 -21.83 -6.48 9.44
CA GLN A 188 -22.02 -5.80 10.73
C GLN A 188 -22.16 -4.31 10.50
N ASN A 189 -23.06 -3.68 11.25
CA ASN A 189 -23.25 -2.24 11.23
C ASN A 189 -22.28 -1.55 12.19
N TYR A 190 -21.64 -0.50 11.71
CA TYR A 190 -20.80 0.39 12.49
C TYR A 190 -21.27 1.83 12.32
N THR A 191 -21.16 2.65 13.36
CA THR A 191 -21.33 4.11 13.22
C THR A 191 -20.03 4.80 12.77
N ASN A 192 -18.90 4.12 12.96
CA ASN A 192 -17.56 4.55 12.58
C ASN A 192 -16.62 3.34 12.49
N LEU A 193 -15.56 3.44 11.70
CA LEU A 193 -14.52 2.41 11.60
C LEU A 193 -13.12 3.05 11.61
N ASP A 194 -12.20 2.46 12.37
CA ASP A 194 -10.78 2.75 12.25
C ASP A 194 -10.20 2.05 11.03
N ILE A 195 -9.58 2.85 10.16
CA ILE A 195 -8.92 2.40 8.94
C ILE A 195 -7.46 2.80 9.06
N HIS A 196 -6.60 1.80 9.21
CA HIS A 196 -5.16 2.02 9.37
C HIS A 196 -4.46 2.12 8.00
N VAL A 197 -3.27 2.70 7.96
CA VAL A 197 -2.53 2.91 6.70
C VAL A 197 -2.30 1.59 5.98
N GLY A 198 -2.63 1.56 4.69
CA GLY A 198 -2.55 0.36 3.86
C GLY A 198 -3.84 -0.47 3.83
N GLN A 199 -4.85 -0.12 4.64
CA GLN A 199 -6.09 -0.90 4.71
C GLN A 199 -7.18 -0.39 3.77
N SER A 200 -8.02 -1.34 3.34
CA SER A 200 -9.18 -1.09 2.48
C SER A 200 -10.44 -1.76 3.02
N TYR A 201 -11.54 -1.02 3.09
CA TYR A 201 -12.86 -1.53 3.52
C TYR A 201 -13.97 -1.10 2.57
N SER A 202 -14.97 -1.95 2.39
CA SER A 202 -16.21 -1.62 1.69
C SER A 202 -17.39 -1.61 2.65
N PHE A 203 -18.18 -0.54 2.58
CA PHE A 203 -19.42 -0.39 3.34
C PHE A 203 -20.60 -0.22 2.39
N LEU A 204 -21.74 -0.82 2.73
CA LEU A 204 -23.02 -0.38 2.20
C LEU A 204 -23.56 0.72 3.11
N VAL A 205 -23.92 1.85 2.51
CA VAL A 205 -24.49 3.00 3.20
C VAL A 205 -25.81 3.33 2.53
N THR A 206 -26.89 3.28 3.30
CA THR A 206 -28.24 3.61 2.84
C THR A 206 -28.52 5.09 3.13
N MET A 207 -29.06 5.79 2.14
CA MET A 207 -29.38 7.22 2.22
C MET A 207 -30.76 7.43 2.88
N ASP A 208 -30.89 6.98 4.13
CA ASP A 208 -32.13 6.91 4.90
C ASP A 208 -32.42 8.16 5.75
N GLN A 209 -31.58 9.18 5.63
CA GLN A 209 -31.70 10.42 6.40
C GLN A 209 -32.58 11.47 5.70
N ASN A 210 -32.80 12.61 6.35
CA ASN A 210 -33.63 13.70 5.80
C ASN A 210 -33.06 14.22 4.47
N ALA A 211 -33.81 14.00 3.39
CA ALA A 211 -33.43 14.37 2.03
C ALA A 211 -33.28 15.89 1.78
N SER A 212 -33.67 16.75 2.72
CA SER A 212 -33.57 18.22 2.58
C SER A 212 -32.23 18.79 3.09
N SER A 213 -31.33 17.96 3.59
CA SER A 213 -30.04 18.38 4.17
C SER A 213 -28.88 17.54 3.66
N ASP A 214 -27.71 18.17 3.55
CA ASP A 214 -26.44 17.46 3.34
C ASP A 214 -25.85 16.99 4.67
N TYR A 215 -24.90 16.06 4.59
CA TYR A 215 -24.27 15.44 5.75
C TYR A 215 -22.74 15.48 5.65
N TYR A 216 -22.06 15.52 6.79
CA TYR A 216 -20.59 15.42 6.82
C TYR A 216 -20.10 13.98 6.66
N ILE A 217 -19.08 13.79 5.83
CA ILE A 217 -18.21 12.61 5.83
C ILE A 217 -16.92 13.02 6.53
N VAL A 218 -16.48 12.27 7.54
CA VAL A 218 -15.37 12.66 8.41
C VAL A 218 -14.31 11.57 8.47
N ALA A 219 -13.05 11.97 8.35
CA ALA A 219 -11.88 11.16 8.65
C ALA A 219 -10.98 11.94 9.62
N SER A 220 -10.86 11.45 10.86
CA SER A 220 -10.08 12.10 11.91
C SER A 220 -8.99 11.17 12.45
N ALA A 221 -7.84 11.73 12.79
CA ALA A 221 -6.71 10.98 13.32
C ALA A 221 -7.04 10.26 14.64
N ARG A 222 -6.49 9.06 14.82
CA ARG A 222 -6.57 8.23 16.03
C ARG A 222 -5.18 8.00 16.63
N PHE A 223 -5.12 7.66 17.91
CA PHE A 223 -3.89 7.39 18.67
C PHE A 223 -2.93 8.58 18.72
N VAL A 224 -3.50 9.78 18.75
CA VAL A 224 -2.79 11.07 18.79
C VAL A 224 -3.41 11.97 19.86
N ASN A 225 -2.76 13.09 20.18
CA ASN A 225 -3.37 14.10 21.05
C ASN A 225 -4.52 14.82 20.31
N GLU A 226 -5.76 14.36 20.53
CA GLU A 226 -6.96 14.86 19.85
C GLU A 226 -7.10 16.39 19.92
N SER A 227 -6.82 17.00 21.07
CA SER A 227 -6.93 18.46 21.25
C SER A 227 -6.09 19.25 20.24
N LEU A 228 -4.93 18.71 19.85
CA LEU A 228 -4.01 19.30 18.88
C LEU A 228 -4.37 18.91 17.44
N TRP A 229 -4.80 17.66 17.23
CA TRP A 229 -4.99 17.07 15.91
C TRP A 229 -6.38 17.34 15.30
N THR A 230 -7.32 17.92 16.06
CA THR A 230 -8.62 18.36 15.52
C THR A 230 -8.47 19.30 14.30
N ARG A 231 -7.38 20.08 14.24
CA ARG A 231 -7.08 21.01 13.13
C ARG A 231 -6.69 20.34 11.81
N VAL A 232 -6.40 19.04 11.80
CA VAL A 232 -6.03 18.29 10.59
C VAL A 232 -7.16 17.37 10.12
N THR A 233 -8.36 17.46 10.72
CA THR A 233 -9.50 16.61 10.38
C THR A 233 -9.92 16.78 8.92
N GLY A 234 -10.07 15.67 8.20
CA GLY A 234 -10.59 15.65 6.84
C GLY A 234 -12.12 15.62 6.87
N VAL A 235 -12.76 16.48 6.09
CA VAL A 235 -14.22 16.56 6.00
C VAL A 235 -14.65 16.72 4.54
N ALA A 236 -15.55 15.85 4.09
CA ALA A 236 -16.23 15.97 2.81
C ALA A 236 -17.75 16.14 3.03
N VAL A 237 -18.46 16.46 1.94
CA VAL A 237 -19.91 16.62 1.95
C VAL A 237 -20.57 15.43 1.26
N LEU A 238 -21.51 14.79 1.93
CA LEU A 238 -22.46 13.87 1.32
C LEU A 238 -23.69 14.67 0.89
N HIS A 239 -23.78 14.96 -0.41
CA HIS A 239 -24.82 15.82 -0.97
C HIS A 239 -26.01 14.99 -1.45
N TYR A 240 -27.17 15.21 -0.84
CA TYR A 240 -28.42 14.58 -1.27
C TYR A 240 -29.02 15.38 -2.43
N SER A 241 -29.48 14.70 -3.48
CA SER A 241 -30.01 15.35 -4.69
C SER A 241 -31.18 16.33 -4.44
N ASN A 242 -31.94 16.13 -3.36
CA ASN A 242 -33.08 16.96 -2.97
C ASN A 242 -32.74 17.99 -1.88
N SER A 243 -31.46 18.11 -1.54
CA SER A 243 -31.00 18.93 -0.44
C SER A 243 -31.23 20.42 -0.71
N LYS A 244 -31.71 21.12 0.32
CA LYS A 244 -31.95 22.57 0.30
C LYS A 244 -31.02 23.31 1.27
N SER A 245 -30.23 22.57 2.04
CA SER A 245 -29.41 23.09 3.12
C SER A 245 -28.07 22.38 3.18
N LYS A 246 -27.01 23.16 3.36
CA LYS A 246 -25.66 22.63 3.52
C LYS A 246 -25.56 21.80 4.81
N ALA A 247 -24.55 20.93 4.85
CA ALA A 247 -24.22 20.17 6.04
C ALA A 247 -23.97 21.12 7.22
N SER A 248 -24.52 20.79 8.38
CA SER A 248 -24.53 21.65 9.56
C SER A 248 -24.52 20.83 10.85
N GLY A 249 -24.36 21.52 11.98
CA GLY A 249 -24.19 20.90 13.28
C GLY A 249 -22.76 20.44 13.57
N PRO A 250 -22.52 19.80 14.71
CA PRO A 250 -21.21 19.27 15.05
C PRO A 250 -20.83 18.10 14.16
N LEU A 251 -19.53 17.92 13.92
CA LEU A 251 -19.02 16.68 13.34
C LEU A 251 -19.36 15.52 14.29
N PRO A 252 -19.72 14.33 13.77
CA PRO A 252 -19.82 13.14 14.61
C PRO A 252 -18.51 12.92 15.37
N TYR A 253 -18.57 12.51 16.63
CA TYR A 253 -17.37 12.30 17.45
C TYR A 253 -16.65 10.99 17.08
N PRO A 254 -15.31 10.96 17.08
CA PRO A 254 -14.58 9.71 17.03
C PRO A 254 -14.69 8.96 18.38
N PRO A 255 -14.33 7.67 18.44
CA PRO A 255 -14.11 6.98 19.70
C PRO A 255 -13.00 7.65 20.51
N ASN A 256 -13.11 7.58 21.84
CA ASN A 256 -12.18 8.26 22.73
C ASN A 256 -11.01 7.34 23.13
N ASP A 257 -9.83 7.61 22.57
CA ASP A 257 -8.60 6.83 22.82
C ASP A 257 -8.06 6.95 24.25
N PHE A 258 -8.43 8.00 24.99
CA PHE A 258 -7.96 8.22 26.35
C PHE A 258 -8.70 7.33 27.36
N TYR A 259 -10.03 7.26 27.24
CA TYR A 259 -10.89 6.52 28.15
C TYR A 259 -11.15 5.08 27.69
N ASP A 260 -11.17 4.81 26.38
CA ASP A 260 -11.35 3.46 25.84
C ASP A 260 -10.22 3.10 24.87
N LYS A 261 -9.15 2.57 25.46
CA LYS A 261 -8.00 2.04 24.71
C LYS A 261 -8.31 0.73 23.99
N THR A 262 -9.41 0.06 24.32
CA THR A 262 -9.74 -1.28 23.80
C THR A 262 -10.63 -1.24 22.57
N PHE A 263 -11.29 -0.11 22.30
CA PHE A 263 -12.24 0.07 21.20
C PHE A 263 -11.72 -0.49 19.87
N SER A 264 -10.54 -0.02 19.44
CA SER A 264 -10.00 -0.35 18.12
C SER A 264 -9.58 -1.82 18.02
N MET A 265 -9.04 -2.39 19.10
CA MET A 265 -8.74 -3.83 19.20
C MET A 265 -10.01 -4.68 19.11
N ASN A 266 -11.06 -4.32 19.86
CA ASN A 266 -12.34 -5.04 19.83
C ASN A 266 -13.04 -4.90 18.48
N GLN A 267 -12.96 -3.73 17.86
CA GLN A 267 -13.44 -3.51 16.50
C GLN A 267 -12.72 -4.42 15.51
N ALA A 268 -11.38 -4.47 15.55
CA ALA A 268 -10.59 -5.36 14.69
C ALA A 268 -10.97 -6.85 14.86
N ARG A 269 -11.11 -7.31 16.11
CA ARG A 269 -11.53 -8.69 16.44
C ARG A 269 -12.95 -9.03 15.95
N SER A 270 -13.83 -8.03 15.86
CA SER A 270 -15.21 -8.23 15.40
C SER A 270 -15.31 -8.55 13.91
N ILE A 271 -14.29 -8.20 13.11
CA ILE A 271 -14.28 -8.38 11.66
C ILE A 271 -13.92 -9.84 11.35
N ARG A 272 -14.90 -10.58 10.82
CA ARG A 272 -14.77 -12.00 10.49
C ARG A 272 -15.12 -12.28 9.04
N MET A 273 -14.53 -13.32 8.47
CA MET A 273 -14.82 -13.79 7.12
C MET A 273 -16.23 -14.41 7.06
N ASN A 274 -17.02 -14.04 6.04
CA ASN A 274 -18.23 -14.79 5.74
C ASN A 274 -17.87 -16.10 5.02
N VAL A 275 -17.79 -17.19 5.78
CA VAL A 275 -17.42 -18.54 5.29
C VAL A 275 -18.46 -19.20 4.37
N SER A 276 -19.61 -18.57 4.16
CA SER A 276 -20.63 -19.03 3.19
C SER A 276 -20.63 -18.25 1.88
N ALA A 277 -19.85 -17.16 1.80
CA ALA A 277 -19.83 -16.29 0.64
C ALA A 277 -19.12 -16.91 -0.56
N GLY A 278 -19.60 -16.58 -1.77
CA GLY A 278 -18.94 -16.97 -3.01
C GLY A 278 -19.04 -18.46 -3.35
N ALA A 279 -20.06 -19.18 -2.84
CA ALA A 279 -20.30 -20.60 -3.09
C ALA A 279 -20.26 -21.02 -4.58
N ALA A 280 -20.61 -20.11 -5.50
CA ALA A 280 -20.56 -20.34 -6.95
C ALA A 280 -19.14 -20.23 -7.56
N ARG A 281 -18.10 -19.99 -6.76
CA ARG A 281 -16.71 -19.91 -7.21
C ARG A 281 -16.00 -21.25 -7.04
N PRO A 282 -14.94 -21.53 -7.84
CA PRO A 282 -14.10 -22.71 -7.64
C PRO A 282 -13.51 -22.80 -6.22
N ASN A 283 -13.12 -21.66 -5.64
CA ASN A 283 -12.59 -21.55 -4.28
C ASN A 283 -13.51 -20.62 -3.46
N PRO A 284 -14.64 -21.12 -2.93
CA PRO A 284 -15.54 -20.31 -2.13
C PRO A 284 -14.88 -19.95 -0.79
N GLN A 285 -15.28 -18.84 -0.17
CA GLN A 285 -14.78 -18.48 1.16
C GLN A 285 -15.10 -19.60 2.15
N GLY A 286 -14.20 -19.87 3.10
CA GLY A 286 -14.37 -20.94 4.08
C GLY A 286 -14.10 -22.38 3.59
N SER A 287 -13.83 -22.59 2.29
CA SER A 287 -13.39 -23.91 1.77
C SER A 287 -11.99 -24.30 2.26
N PHE A 288 -11.09 -23.31 2.39
CA PHE A 288 -9.74 -23.52 2.89
C PHE A 288 -9.75 -23.60 4.42
N LYS A 289 -9.63 -24.82 4.96
CA LYS A 289 -9.67 -25.11 6.41
C LYS A 289 -8.31 -24.83 7.08
N TYR A 290 -7.89 -23.57 7.03
CA TYR A 290 -6.58 -23.12 7.51
C TYR A 290 -6.29 -23.50 8.97
N GLY A 291 -7.32 -23.55 9.82
CA GLY A 291 -7.18 -23.91 11.25
C GLY A 291 -6.81 -25.37 11.52
N SER A 292 -6.93 -26.25 10.54
CA SER A 292 -6.58 -27.67 10.63
C SER A 292 -5.24 -28.01 9.96
N ILE A 293 -4.57 -27.01 9.37
CA ILE A 293 -3.27 -27.20 8.71
C ILE A 293 -2.16 -27.03 9.74
N ASN A 294 -1.23 -27.98 9.77
CA ASN A 294 -0.07 -27.88 10.65
C ASN A 294 0.85 -26.75 10.19
N VAL A 295 1.21 -25.86 11.11
CA VAL A 295 2.19 -24.81 10.88
C VAL A 295 3.56 -25.45 10.70
N THR A 296 4.26 -25.08 9.62
CA THR A 296 5.58 -25.60 9.27
C THR A 296 6.70 -24.68 9.75
N GLU A 297 6.44 -23.38 9.82
CA GLU A 297 7.43 -22.34 10.11
C GLU A 297 6.78 -21.24 10.98
N VAL A 298 7.49 -20.75 11.99
CA VAL A 298 7.01 -19.72 12.91
C VAL A 298 8.02 -18.56 12.97
N TYR A 299 7.54 -17.34 12.75
CA TYR A 299 8.34 -16.12 12.85
C TYR A 299 7.65 -15.12 13.78
N LEU A 300 8.31 -14.78 14.89
CA LEU A 300 7.96 -13.64 15.74
C LEU A 300 8.73 -12.42 15.23
N LEU A 301 8.05 -11.53 14.51
CA LEU A 301 8.55 -10.26 14.00
C LEU A 301 8.27 -9.16 15.02
N ARG A 302 9.28 -8.77 15.79
CA ARG A 302 9.21 -7.68 16.76
C ARG A 302 9.85 -6.42 16.19
N ASN A 303 9.11 -5.32 16.13
CA ASN A 303 9.71 -4.01 15.93
C ASN A 303 10.14 -3.39 17.26
N ALA A 304 11.03 -2.41 17.17
CA ALA A 304 11.48 -1.60 18.29
C ALA A 304 11.28 -0.10 17.96
N PRO A 305 11.25 0.77 18.99
CA PRO A 305 11.35 2.21 18.76
C PRO A 305 12.55 2.56 17.89
N PRO A 306 12.48 3.64 17.09
CA PRO A 306 13.58 4.05 16.22
C PRO A 306 14.90 4.23 16.99
N LEU A 307 15.99 3.73 16.42
CA LEU A 307 17.31 3.71 17.03
C LEU A 307 18.39 4.13 16.04
N THR A 308 19.62 4.34 16.50
CA THR A 308 20.73 4.76 15.64
C THR A 308 21.58 3.57 15.21
N ILE A 309 21.71 3.35 13.91
CA ILE A 309 22.64 2.37 13.31
C ILE A 309 23.57 3.13 12.36
N ASN A 310 24.88 3.02 12.56
CA ASN A 310 25.90 3.72 11.77
C ASN A 310 25.66 5.23 11.66
N GLY A 311 25.27 5.87 12.77
CA GLY A 311 25.03 7.32 12.85
C GLY A 311 23.73 7.81 12.19
N LYS A 312 22.90 6.91 11.66
CA LYS A 312 21.58 7.25 11.10
C LYS A 312 20.46 6.65 11.93
N ARG A 313 19.38 7.41 12.10
CA ARG A 313 18.12 6.90 12.66
C ARG A 313 17.57 5.81 11.74
N ARG A 314 17.13 4.69 12.31
CA ARG A 314 16.65 3.49 11.62
C ARG A 314 15.55 2.82 12.43
N THR A 315 14.75 2.03 11.74
CA THR A 315 13.76 1.12 12.31
C THR A 315 14.15 -0.30 11.95
N THR A 316 13.73 -1.28 12.77
CA THR A 316 14.14 -2.67 12.61
C THR A 316 12.97 -3.63 12.77
N LEU A 317 13.11 -4.81 12.16
CA LEU A 317 12.38 -6.02 12.52
C LEU A 317 13.40 -7.05 13.02
N ASN A 318 13.18 -7.60 14.22
CA ASN A 318 14.09 -8.54 14.88
C ASN A 318 15.55 -8.05 14.94
N GLY A 319 15.73 -6.73 15.06
CA GLY A 319 17.03 -6.09 15.14
C GLY A 319 17.77 -5.90 13.81
N ILE A 320 17.13 -6.21 12.68
CA ILE A 320 17.66 -5.93 11.35
C ILE A 320 16.90 -4.75 10.76
N SER A 321 17.63 -3.72 10.36
CA SER A 321 17.10 -2.63 9.53
C SER A 321 17.41 -2.97 8.08
N TYR A 322 16.37 -3.15 7.28
CA TYR A 322 16.54 -3.51 5.88
C TYR A 322 17.20 -2.37 5.11
N SER A 323 18.20 -2.74 4.32
CA SER A 323 18.88 -1.84 3.40
C SER A 323 18.77 -2.45 2.00
N PRO A 324 18.00 -1.85 1.08
CA PRO A 324 17.84 -2.40 -0.25
C PRO A 324 19.20 -2.46 -0.97
N PRO A 325 19.59 -3.61 -1.52
CA PRO A 325 20.80 -3.70 -2.34
C PRO A 325 20.60 -3.02 -3.70
N ASP A 326 21.69 -2.58 -4.34
CA ASP A 326 21.64 -1.96 -5.68
C ASP A 326 21.14 -2.92 -6.79
N THR A 327 21.16 -4.23 -6.52
CA THR A 327 20.62 -5.27 -7.43
C THR A 327 19.42 -5.92 -6.74
N PRO A 328 18.22 -5.91 -7.33
CA PRO A 328 17.03 -6.53 -6.76
C PRO A 328 17.27 -8.00 -6.39
N LEU A 329 16.70 -8.42 -5.26
CA LEU A 329 16.83 -9.76 -4.71
C LEU A 329 16.44 -10.84 -5.72
N ARG A 330 15.31 -10.65 -6.41
CA ARG A 330 14.83 -11.61 -7.40
C ARG A 330 15.78 -11.76 -8.59
N LEU A 331 16.37 -10.65 -9.06
CA LEU A 331 17.39 -10.68 -10.12
C LEU A 331 18.68 -11.33 -9.64
N ALA A 332 19.14 -10.99 -8.43
CA ALA A 332 20.33 -11.61 -7.85
C ALA A 332 20.16 -13.12 -7.70
N ASP A 333 19.00 -13.58 -7.26
CA ASP A 333 18.65 -15.00 -7.17
C ASP A 333 18.61 -15.68 -8.55
N LYS A 334 18.04 -15.03 -9.57
CA LYS A 334 17.97 -15.58 -10.94
C LYS A 334 19.35 -15.79 -11.58
N TYR A 335 20.32 -14.97 -11.22
CA TYR A 335 21.68 -14.97 -11.76
C TYR A 335 22.72 -15.49 -10.77
N ASP A 336 22.29 -16.15 -9.68
CA ASP A 336 23.14 -16.76 -8.66
C ASP A 336 24.20 -15.81 -8.03
N LEU A 337 23.89 -14.51 -7.98
CA LEU A 337 24.81 -13.48 -7.49
C LEU A 337 25.01 -13.62 -5.97
N LYS A 338 26.26 -13.87 -5.56
CA LYS A 338 26.62 -14.00 -4.14
C LYS A 338 26.78 -12.65 -3.45
N GLY A 339 26.41 -12.58 -2.18
CA GLY A 339 26.60 -11.40 -1.34
C GLY A 339 25.70 -10.21 -1.70
N VAL A 340 24.54 -10.45 -2.31
CA VAL A 340 23.47 -9.44 -2.48
C VAL A 340 22.50 -9.48 -1.30
N TYR A 341 22.16 -10.68 -0.83
CA TYR A 341 21.31 -10.92 0.32
C TYR A 341 21.73 -12.19 1.06
N THR A 342 21.20 -12.37 2.26
CA THR A 342 21.39 -13.54 3.12
C THR A 342 20.05 -14.14 3.52
N LEU A 343 20.00 -15.46 3.76
CA LEU A 343 18.82 -16.18 4.24
C LEU A 343 18.86 -16.40 5.76
N ASP A 344 19.40 -15.43 6.48
CA ASP A 344 19.70 -15.50 7.92
C ASP A 344 18.72 -14.68 8.77
N PHE A 345 17.52 -14.38 8.24
CA PHE A 345 16.55 -13.59 8.97
C PHE A 345 16.07 -14.38 10.19
N PRO A 346 16.19 -13.83 11.41
CA PRO A 346 15.95 -14.60 12.62
C PRO A 346 14.46 -14.82 12.86
N THR A 347 14.09 -16.04 13.26
CA THR A 347 12.70 -16.43 13.57
C THR A 347 12.15 -15.74 14.81
N LYS A 348 13.01 -15.19 15.67
CA LYS A 348 12.66 -14.39 16.85
C LYS A 348 13.72 -13.31 17.06
N PRO A 349 13.44 -12.26 17.84
CA PRO A 349 14.45 -11.26 18.20
C PRO A 349 15.68 -11.93 18.82
N LEU A 350 16.86 -11.50 18.38
CA LEU A 350 18.15 -11.95 18.91
C LEU A 350 18.76 -10.87 19.82
N ASP A 351 19.45 -11.27 20.88
CA ASP A 351 20.25 -10.40 21.75
C ASP A 351 21.58 -10.02 21.09
N THR A 352 21.53 -9.65 19.82
CA THR A 352 22.69 -9.20 19.04
C THR A 352 22.54 -7.72 18.70
N PRO A 353 23.66 -6.98 18.54
CA PRO A 353 23.59 -5.59 18.11
C PRO A 353 22.78 -5.42 16.83
N HIS A 354 21.94 -4.39 16.80
CA HIS A 354 21.15 -4.06 15.63
C HIS A 354 22.05 -3.73 14.44
N ARG A 355 21.67 -4.19 13.25
CA ARG A 355 22.49 -4.04 12.04
C ARG A 355 21.67 -3.69 10.81
N LEU A 356 22.34 -3.12 9.82
CA LEU A 356 21.81 -3.01 8.46
C LEU A 356 22.01 -4.32 7.71
N GLY A 357 21.07 -4.69 6.85
CA GLY A 357 21.28 -5.79 5.91
C GLY A 357 20.07 -6.18 5.09
N ALA A 358 20.32 -6.80 3.95
CA ALA A 358 19.31 -7.47 3.14
C ALA A 358 19.15 -8.94 3.61
N SER A 359 18.59 -9.10 4.80
CA SER A 359 18.31 -10.42 5.39
C SER A 359 16.88 -10.85 5.06
N VAL A 360 16.74 -12.04 4.50
CA VAL A 360 15.54 -12.56 3.85
C VAL A 360 15.03 -13.78 4.62
N ILE A 361 13.72 -13.84 4.83
CA ILE A 361 13.01 -14.99 5.39
C ILE A 361 13.00 -16.11 4.35
N ASN A 362 13.49 -17.28 4.73
CA ASN A 362 13.48 -18.46 3.87
C ASN A 362 12.13 -19.18 4.02
N GLY A 363 11.34 -19.21 2.96
CA GLY A 363 10.03 -19.85 2.93
C GLY A 363 10.00 -21.08 2.01
N THR A 364 9.28 -22.09 2.43
CA THR A 364 9.12 -23.33 1.64
C THR A 364 7.82 -23.30 0.82
N TYR A 365 7.88 -23.62 -0.48
CA TYR A 365 6.66 -23.72 -1.30
C TYR A 365 5.68 -24.76 -0.72
N LYS A 366 4.40 -24.41 -0.64
CA LYS A 366 3.33 -25.12 0.09
C LYS A 366 3.54 -25.23 1.60
N GLY A 367 4.50 -24.50 2.16
CA GLY A 367 4.63 -24.31 3.60
C GLY A 367 3.43 -23.53 4.15
N PHE A 368 3.20 -23.68 5.44
CA PHE A 368 2.17 -22.95 6.17
C PHE A 368 2.83 -22.19 7.32
N MET A 369 3.02 -20.89 7.10
CA MET A 369 3.82 -20.02 7.96
C MET A 369 2.93 -19.29 8.95
N GLU A 370 3.32 -19.30 10.22
CA GLU A 370 2.76 -18.42 11.25
C GLU A 370 3.69 -17.22 11.43
N ILE A 371 3.14 -16.02 11.25
CA ILE A 371 3.86 -14.78 11.51
C ILE A 371 3.16 -14.05 12.66
N ILE A 372 3.90 -13.79 13.72
CA ILE A 372 3.45 -13.01 14.86
C ILE A 372 4.14 -11.66 14.79
N PHE A 373 3.36 -10.61 14.55
CA PHE A 373 3.85 -9.25 14.65
C PHE A 373 3.69 -8.77 16.09
N GLN A 374 4.79 -8.36 16.73
CA GLN A 374 4.82 -7.83 18.10
C GLN A 374 5.28 -6.38 18.06
N ASN A 375 4.47 -5.47 18.61
CA ASN A 375 4.75 -4.04 18.57
C ASN A 375 5.26 -3.51 19.91
N ASN A 376 6.57 -3.25 19.99
CA ASN A 376 7.21 -2.61 21.13
C ASN A 376 7.45 -1.10 20.90
N ASP A 377 6.91 -0.54 19.83
CA ASP A 377 6.89 0.91 19.63
C ASP A 377 5.64 1.53 20.30
N THR A 378 5.63 2.86 20.37
CA THR A 378 4.59 3.72 20.94
C THR A 378 3.49 4.08 19.95
N THR A 379 3.67 3.76 18.67
CA THR A 379 2.74 4.07 17.59
C THR A 379 2.14 2.79 17.00
N VAL A 380 0.92 2.88 16.47
CA VAL A 380 0.29 1.77 15.75
C VAL A 380 1.13 1.44 14.52
N GLN A 381 1.55 0.19 14.40
CA GLN A 381 2.16 -0.31 13.18
C GLN A 381 1.10 -0.99 12.33
N THR A 382 1.29 -0.97 11.01
CA THR A 382 0.56 -1.82 10.07
C THR A 382 1.55 -2.60 9.26
N TYR A 383 1.31 -3.88 9.07
CA TYR A 383 2.16 -4.76 8.30
C TYR A 383 1.42 -5.32 7.10
N HIS A 384 2.08 -5.25 5.94
CA HIS A 384 1.62 -5.73 4.66
C HIS A 384 2.49 -6.86 4.14
N MET A 385 1.90 -7.80 3.42
CA MET A 385 2.62 -8.84 2.70
C MET A 385 2.24 -8.83 1.23
N ASP A 386 3.19 -8.45 0.37
CA ASP A 386 3.00 -8.51 -1.08
C ASP A 386 2.77 -9.97 -1.50
N GLY A 387 2.02 -10.18 -2.59
CA GLY A 387 1.82 -11.50 -3.18
C GLY A 387 0.89 -12.46 -2.43
N TYR A 388 0.45 -12.10 -1.21
CA TYR A 388 -0.33 -12.96 -0.35
C TYR A 388 -1.51 -12.23 0.30
N ALA A 389 -2.55 -13.00 0.60
CA ALA A 389 -3.44 -12.70 1.70
C ALA A 389 -3.18 -13.72 2.81
N PHE A 390 -3.33 -13.30 4.05
CA PHE A 390 -3.13 -14.13 5.24
C PHE A 390 -4.37 -14.12 6.11
N PHE A 391 -4.54 -15.16 6.91
CA PHE A 391 -5.64 -15.25 7.88
C PHE A 391 -5.20 -14.60 9.18
N VAL A 392 -5.89 -13.55 9.62
CA VAL A 392 -5.67 -12.96 10.95
C VAL A 392 -6.36 -13.85 11.97
N VAL A 393 -5.56 -14.56 12.77
CA VAL A 393 -6.06 -15.59 13.69
C VAL A 393 -6.10 -15.14 15.13
N GLY A 394 -5.27 -14.19 15.54
CA GLY A 394 -5.28 -13.70 16.91
C GLY A 394 -4.67 -12.32 17.02
N MET A 395 -5.09 -11.57 18.02
CA MET A 395 -4.51 -10.29 18.39
C MET A 395 -4.86 -10.02 19.84
N ASP A 396 -3.94 -9.47 20.63
CA ASP A 396 -4.20 -8.99 21.99
C ASP A 396 -3.14 -7.99 22.45
N TYR A 397 -3.45 -7.24 23.51
CA TYR A 397 -2.45 -6.47 24.24
C TYR A 397 -1.53 -7.39 25.05
N GLY A 398 -0.31 -6.91 25.30
CA GLY A 398 0.74 -7.65 25.97
C GLY A 398 1.76 -8.27 25.01
N GLU A 399 2.59 -9.15 25.56
CA GLU A 399 3.55 -9.93 24.79
C GLU A 399 2.90 -11.25 24.37
N TRP A 400 3.10 -11.62 23.11
CA TRP A 400 2.68 -12.93 22.62
C TRP A 400 3.45 -14.05 23.31
N THR A 401 2.74 -15.12 23.64
CA THR A 401 3.30 -16.36 24.17
C THR A 401 2.74 -17.56 23.42
N GLU A 402 3.37 -18.72 23.54
CA GLU A 402 2.87 -19.97 22.93
C GLU A 402 1.42 -20.30 23.35
N GLU A 403 1.05 -19.97 24.60
CA GLU A 403 -0.31 -20.14 25.15
C GLU A 403 -1.35 -19.27 24.45
N SER A 404 -0.92 -18.15 23.84
CA SER A 404 -1.80 -17.25 23.09
C SER A 404 -2.51 -17.95 21.93
N ARG A 405 -1.97 -19.07 21.42
CA ARG A 405 -2.63 -19.89 20.39
C ARG A 405 -3.98 -20.47 20.84
N GLY A 406 -4.23 -20.53 22.15
CA GLY A 406 -5.53 -20.91 22.71
C GLY A 406 -6.67 -19.95 22.35
N THR A 407 -6.35 -18.70 22.00
CA THR A 407 -7.34 -17.68 21.62
C THR A 407 -7.52 -17.53 20.11
N TYR A 408 -6.80 -18.32 19.31
CA TYR A 408 -6.81 -18.17 17.86
C TYR A 408 -8.16 -18.54 17.25
N ASN A 409 -8.68 -17.65 16.41
CA ASN A 409 -9.77 -17.91 15.51
C ASN A 409 -9.30 -18.79 14.34
N LYS A 410 -9.55 -20.09 14.47
CA LYS A 410 -9.21 -21.14 13.49
C LYS A 410 -10.33 -21.48 12.51
N TRP A 411 -11.41 -20.70 12.48
CA TRP A 411 -12.58 -20.98 11.66
C TRP A 411 -12.91 -19.88 10.65
N ASP A 412 -13.17 -18.66 11.14
CA ASP A 412 -13.68 -17.53 10.33
C ASP A 412 -12.83 -16.26 10.49
N GLY A 413 -11.55 -16.43 10.80
CA GLY A 413 -10.54 -15.36 10.82
C GLY A 413 -10.49 -14.65 9.47
N ILE A 414 -10.46 -13.33 9.51
CA ILE A 414 -10.50 -12.52 8.29
C ILE A 414 -9.24 -12.77 7.44
N SER A 415 -9.41 -13.04 6.15
CA SER A 415 -8.30 -13.11 5.20
C SER A 415 -8.09 -11.75 4.59
N ARG A 416 -6.87 -11.23 4.64
CA ARG A 416 -6.54 -9.86 4.20
C ARG A 416 -5.04 -9.72 3.91
N CYS A 417 -4.58 -8.57 3.42
CA CYS A 417 -3.17 -8.36 3.08
C CYS A 417 -2.45 -7.38 4.01
N THR A 418 -3.19 -6.59 4.81
CA THR A 418 -2.62 -5.59 5.73
C THR A 418 -3.26 -5.70 7.11
N THR A 419 -2.47 -5.89 8.17
CA THR A 419 -2.98 -5.92 9.55
C THR A 419 -2.30 -4.89 10.44
N GLN A 420 -3.06 -4.31 11.37
CA GLN A 420 -2.55 -3.42 12.39
C GLN A 420 -2.00 -4.19 13.59
N VAL A 421 -1.08 -3.56 14.32
CA VAL A 421 -0.56 -4.01 15.61
C VAL A 421 -0.45 -2.80 16.52
N PHE A 422 -1.25 -2.78 17.58
CA PHE A 422 -1.32 -1.64 18.51
C PHE A 422 -0.06 -1.55 19.40
N PRO A 423 0.26 -0.37 19.95
CA PRO A 423 1.38 -0.22 20.89
C PRO A 423 1.27 -1.21 22.05
N GLY A 424 2.33 -1.97 22.31
CA GLY A 424 2.38 -2.97 23.37
C GLY A 424 1.44 -4.15 23.13
N ALA A 425 1.15 -4.49 21.88
CA ALA A 425 0.25 -5.57 21.48
C ALA A 425 0.90 -6.48 20.43
N TRP A 426 0.20 -7.57 20.12
CA TRP A 426 0.59 -8.51 19.06
C TRP A 426 -0.57 -8.81 18.12
N THR A 427 -0.24 -9.28 16.92
CA THR A 427 -1.19 -9.85 15.96
C THR A 427 -0.55 -11.02 15.24
N ALA A 428 -1.23 -12.17 15.27
CA ALA A 428 -0.79 -13.40 14.65
C ALA A 428 -1.57 -13.67 13.37
N VAL A 429 -0.84 -14.03 12.31
CA VAL A 429 -1.39 -14.36 11.00
C VAL A 429 -0.87 -15.71 10.51
N LEU A 430 -1.69 -16.40 9.73
CA LEU A 430 -1.31 -17.64 9.05
C LEU A 430 -1.29 -17.43 7.54
N VAL A 431 -0.19 -17.82 6.90
CA VAL A 431 0.07 -17.62 5.47
C VAL A 431 0.32 -18.97 4.81
N SER A 432 -0.41 -19.27 3.74
CA SER A 432 -0.13 -20.44 2.89
C SER A 432 0.83 -20.01 1.77
N LEU A 433 2.05 -20.55 1.76
CA LEU A 433 3.11 -20.16 0.83
C LEU A 433 2.97 -20.86 -0.54
N ASP A 434 1.91 -20.54 -1.27
CA ASP A 434 1.55 -21.13 -2.56
C ASP A 434 1.96 -20.26 -3.77
N ASN A 435 2.71 -19.18 -3.56
CA ASN A 435 3.15 -18.23 -4.57
C ASN A 435 4.68 -18.10 -4.59
N VAL A 436 5.33 -18.78 -5.54
CA VAL A 436 6.81 -18.79 -5.65
C VAL A 436 7.32 -17.42 -6.09
N GLY A 437 8.41 -16.97 -5.48
CA GLY A 437 9.02 -15.67 -5.75
C GLY A 437 9.60 -14.99 -4.50
N PHE A 438 9.93 -13.71 -4.64
CA PHE A 438 10.28 -12.84 -3.52
C PHE A 438 9.10 -11.93 -3.22
N TRP A 439 8.70 -11.88 -1.96
CA TRP A 439 7.52 -11.13 -1.53
C TRP A 439 7.86 -10.28 -0.32
N ASN A 440 7.61 -8.98 -0.42
CA ASN A 440 7.94 -8.04 0.64
C ASN A 440 6.99 -8.21 1.83
N VAL A 441 7.54 -8.22 3.04
CA VAL A 441 6.79 -8.06 4.28
C VAL A 441 7.28 -6.77 4.90
N ARG A 442 6.42 -5.74 4.93
CA ARG A 442 6.82 -4.37 5.28
C ARG A 442 5.83 -3.71 6.22
N ALA A 443 6.32 -2.69 6.93
CA ALA A 443 5.44 -1.70 7.52
C ALA A 443 4.77 -0.88 6.41
N GLU A 444 3.48 -0.58 6.59
CA GLU A 444 2.76 0.36 5.72
C GLU A 444 2.86 1.80 6.22
N ASN A 445 3.34 2.04 7.44
CA ASN A 445 3.78 3.38 7.84
C ASN A 445 5.03 3.74 7.02
N LEU A 446 4.92 4.77 6.18
CA LEU A 446 5.93 5.13 5.20
C LEU A 446 7.25 5.59 5.85
N ASP A 447 7.17 6.17 7.03
CA ASP A 447 8.34 6.63 7.78
C ASP A 447 9.16 5.42 8.24
N THR A 448 8.49 4.45 8.86
CA THR A 448 9.16 3.25 9.37
C THR A 448 9.60 2.33 8.24
N TRP A 449 8.85 2.26 7.13
CA TRP A 449 9.28 1.56 5.92
C TRP A 449 10.55 2.18 5.34
N TYR A 450 10.57 3.51 5.11
CA TYR A 450 11.75 4.21 4.59
C TYR A 450 12.99 4.02 5.48
N LEU A 451 12.78 3.94 6.79
CA LEU A 451 13.84 3.74 7.78
C LEU A 451 14.28 2.26 7.94
N GLY A 452 13.67 1.34 7.19
CA GLY A 452 14.12 -0.05 7.05
C GLY A 452 13.28 -1.11 7.77
N GLN A 453 12.04 -0.82 8.16
CA GLN A 453 11.14 -1.79 8.80
C GLN A 453 10.44 -2.70 7.77
N GLU A 454 11.24 -3.50 7.07
CA GLU A 454 10.77 -4.48 6.10
C GLU A 454 11.71 -5.70 6.05
N SER A 455 11.25 -6.77 5.41
CA SER A 455 12.06 -7.91 4.96
C SER A 455 11.38 -8.51 3.73
N TYR A 456 11.90 -9.62 3.22
CA TYR A 456 11.31 -10.36 2.11
C TYR A 456 11.19 -11.83 2.51
N VAL A 457 10.14 -12.49 2.05
CA VAL A 457 10.02 -13.94 2.07
C VAL A 457 10.43 -14.44 0.69
N ARG A 458 11.47 -15.28 0.64
CA ARG A 458 11.87 -16.02 -0.55
C ARG A 458 11.19 -17.38 -0.52
N VAL A 459 10.20 -17.58 -1.39
CA VAL A 459 9.50 -18.85 -1.56
C VAL A 459 10.05 -19.54 -2.79
N VAL A 460 10.58 -20.75 -2.62
CA VAL A 460 11.10 -21.56 -3.73
C VAL A 460 10.44 -22.92 -3.80
N ASN A 461 10.25 -23.38 -5.03
CA ASN A 461 9.90 -24.76 -5.34
C ASN A 461 11.10 -25.45 -6.03
N PRO A 462 11.90 -26.25 -5.30
CA PRO A 462 13.04 -26.96 -5.87
C PRO A 462 12.67 -27.94 -7.00
N GLU A 463 11.41 -28.37 -7.04
CA GLU A 463 10.89 -29.33 -8.02
C GLU A 463 10.28 -28.64 -9.28
N ASP A 464 10.35 -27.30 -9.39
CA ASP A 464 9.81 -26.60 -10.56
C ASP A 464 10.75 -26.70 -11.78
N ASP A 465 10.62 -27.80 -12.52
CA ASP A 465 11.36 -28.08 -13.75
C ASP A 465 10.82 -27.38 -15.00
N SER A 466 9.65 -26.72 -14.91
CA SER A 466 8.87 -26.30 -16.08
C SER A 466 8.19 -24.93 -15.95
N ASN A 467 8.64 -24.07 -15.02
CA ASN A 467 8.07 -22.74 -14.76
C ASN A 467 6.55 -22.80 -14.48
N LYS A 468 6.11 -23.86 -13.79
CA LYS A 468 4.71 -24.05 -13.44
C LYS A 468 4.31 -23.21 -12.25
N THR A 469 5.26 -22.91 -11.35
CA THR A 469 5.01 -22.23 -10.08
C THR A 469 5.43 -20.76 -10.09
N GLU A 470 6.38 -20.38 -10.93
CA GLU A 470 6.74 -18.99 -11.24
C GLU A 470 6.80 -18.77 -12.75
N LEU A 471 6.25 -17.67 -13.24
CA LEU A 471 6.34 -17.27 -14.63
C LEU A 471 7.77 -16.89 -15.01
N LEU A 472 8.09 -17.07 -16.29
CA LEU A 472 9.36 -16.66 -16.85
C LEU A 472 9.60 -15.16 -16.63
N MET A 473 10.87 -14.82 -16.42
CA MET A 473 11.33 -13.44 -16.39
C MET A 473 10.90 -12.73 -17.69
N PRO A 474 10.26 -11.55 -17.59
CA PRO A 474 9.70 -10.90 -18.75
C PRO A 474 10.79 -10.36 -19.68
N ASN A 475 10.54 -10.36 -20.99
CA ASN A 475 11.52 -9.93 -22.00
C ASN A 475 11.94 -8.47 -21.86
N ASN A 476 11.10 -7.63 -21.25
CA ASN A 476 11.37 -6.22 -21.03
C ASN A 476 12.08 -5.92 -19.70
N VAL A 477 12.51 -6.94 -18.94
CA VAL A 477 13.18 -6.77 -17.63
C VAL A 477 14.31 -5.73 -17.66
N LEU A 478 14.32 -4.88 -16.64
CA LEU A 478 15.35 -3.87 -16.44
C LEU A 478 16.47 -4.44 -15.57
N TYR A 479 17.72 -4.10 -15.91
CA TYR A 479 18.91 -4.51 -15.19
C TYR A 479 19.60 -3.31 -14.54
N CYS A 480 20.02 -3.48 -13.29
CA CYS A 480 20.67 -2.45 -12.48
C CYS A 480 21.68 -3.09 -11.53
N GLY A 481 22.42 -2.25 -10.77
CA GLY A 481 23.45 -2.70 -9.85
C GLY A 481 24.53 -3.53 -10.54
N ARG A 482 24.79 -4.73 -10.02
CA ARG A 482 25.83 -5.66 -10.51
C ARG A 482 25.49 -6.28 -11.87
N LEU A 483 24.24 -6.19 -12.31
CA LEU A 483 23.79 -6.72 -13.60
C LEU A 483 23.59 -5.64 -14.67
N LYS A 484 23.95 -4.38 -14.39
CA LYS A 484 23.73 -3.24 -15.33
C LYS A 484 24.29 -3.46 -16.73
N ASN A 485 25.34 -4.29 -16.87
CA ASN A 485 25.96 -4.64 -18.15
C ASN A 485 25.10 -5.55 -19.03
N LEU A 486 24.05 -6.17 -18.48
CA LEU A 486 23.07 -6.96 -19.24
C LEU A 486 21.94 -6.11 -19.83
N GLN A 487 21.87 -4.83 -19.49
CA GLN A 487 20.88 -3.91 -20.01
C GLN A 487 21.09 -3.72 -21.53
N LYS A 488 20.08 -4.04 -22.33
CA LYS A 488 20.16 -3.92 -23.80
C LYS A 488 19.95 -2.48 -24.25
N ASP A 489 20.72 -2.03 -25.24
CA ASP A 489 20.63 -0.68 -25.82
C ASP A 489 19.25 -0.38 -26.44
N ASN A 490 18.60 -1.38 -27.03
CA ASN A 490 17.27 -1.21 -27.66
C ASN A 490 16.11 -1.09 -26.65
N GLN A 491 16.39 -1.17 -25.35
CA GLN A 491 15.42 -0.86 -24.28
C GLN A 491 15.56 0.59 -23.80
N VAL A 492 16.59 1.33 -24.26
CA VAL A 492 16.77 2.76 -24.00
C VAL A 492 15.82 3.56 -24.89
N PRO A 493 15.03 4.51 -24.36
CA PRO A 493 14.15 5.36 -25.16
C PRO A 493 14.94 6.13 -26.21
N HIS A 494 14.44 6.12 -27.44
CA HIS A 494 14.92 6.98 -28.52
C HIS A 494 14.70 8.46 -28.14
N GLY A 495 15.69 9.05 -27.48
CA GLY A 495 15.67 10.46 -27.06
C GLY A 495 16.98 10.96 -26.45
N SER A 496 17.92 10.08 -26.11
CA SER A 496 19.22 10.46 -25.52
C SER A 496 20.42 10.18 -26.43
N GLN A 497 20.30 10.41 -27.74
CA GLN A 497 21.50 10.62 -28.57
C GLN A 497 21.88 12.09 -28.46
N SER A 498 22.78 12.42 -27.53
CA SER A 498 23.58 13.64 -27.67
C SER A 498 24.48 13.42 -28.88
N SER A 499 24.17 14.08 -29.98
CA SER A 499 25.04 14.17 -31.15
C SER A 499 26.35 14.86 -30.76
N SER A 500 27.41 14.08 -30.54
CA SER A 500 28.79 14.58 -30.54
C SER A 500 29.62 13.75 -31.51
N SER A 501 29.58 14.15 -32.78
CA SER A 501 30.54 13.73 -33.79
C SER A 501 30.96 14.96 -34.59
N PHE A 502 31.76 15.83 -33.95
CA PHE A 502 32.62 16.73 -34.71
C PHE A 502 33.76 15.90 -35.27
N VAL A 503 33.60 15.43 -36.50
CA VAL A 503 34.72 14.94 -37.32
C VAL A 503 35.15 16.09 -38.20
N THR A 504 36.28 16.69 -37.85
CA THR A 504 37.05 17.60 -38.70
C THR A 504 37.59 16.85 -39.91
N TYR A 505 37.20 17.26 -41.12
CA TYR A 505 37.87 16.84 -42.35
C TYR A 505 38.46 18.08 -43.03
N VAL A 506 39.79 18.18 -42.96
CA VAL A 506 40.62 19.06 -43.79
C VAL A 506 41.03 18.24 -45.02
N GLY A 507 40.82 18.75 -46.23
CA GLY A 507 41.33 18.11 -47.43
C GLY A 507 40.67 18.65 -48.70
N GLY A 508 41.39 19.50 -49.42
CA GLY A 508 40.87 20.36 -50.47
C GLY A 508 40.52 19.66 -51.80
N MET A 509 39.77 20.39 -52.61
CA MET A 509 39.82 20.28 -54.07
C MET A 509 39.71 21.66 -54.70
N LEU A 510 40.65 21.92 -55.59
CA LEU A 510 40.92 23.14 -56.33
C LEU A 510 39.94 23.38 -57.49
N LEU A 511 39.77 24.67 -57.82
CA LEU A 511 39.50 25.31 -59.11
C LEU A 511 38.33 24.80 -59.98
N THR A 512 37.43 25.71 -60.36
CA THR A 512 37.54 26.47 -61.63
C THR A 512 36.47 27.58 -61.73
N ALA A 513 36.81 28.60 -62.51
CA ALA A 513 36.19 29.91 -62.62
C ALA A 513 34.94 29.98 -63.53
N MET A 514 34.07 30.97 -63.33
CA MET A 514 33.91 32.13 -64.23
C MET A 514 32.79 33.08 -63.79
N LEU A 515 33.07 34.39 -63.92
CA LEU A 515 32.15 35.52 -63.84
C LEU A 515 31.00 35.41 -64.86
N ILE A 516 29.82 35.97 -64.54
CA ILE A 516 29.12 37.00 -65.36
C ILE A 516 28.26 37.89 -64.43
N LEU A 517 28.43 39.21 -64.59
CA LEU A 517 27.62 40.31 -64.03
C LEU A 517 26.20 40.38 -64.64
N VAL A 518 25.23 40.95 -63.92
CA VAL A 518 24.55 42.22 -64.27
C VAL A 518 23.24 42.38 -63.47
N SER A 519 23.08 43.61 -63.01
CA SER A 519 22.02 44.28 -62.24
C SER A 519 20.66 44.44 -62.92
N SER A 520 19.58 44.48 -62.11
CA SER A 520 18.43 45.42 -62.19
C SER A 520 17.47 45.10 -61.03
N ALA A 521 17.35 45.85 -59.93
CA ALA A 521 16.86 47.22 -59.73
C ALA A 521 15.33 47.40 -59.88
N ILE A 522 14.70 47.83 -58.76
CA ILE A 522 13.48 48.68 -58.60
C ILE A 522 12.13 47.89 -58.54
N PHE A 523 11.49 47.70 -57.36
CA PHE A 523 10.62 48.60 -56.53
C PHE A 523 9.34 49.08 -57.24
N PRO A 524 8.22 49.43 -56.53
CA PRO A 524 8.07 49.73 -55.10
C PRO A 524 7.48 48.63 -54.22
#